data_AF-A0A3A5WKR1-F1
#
_entry.id   AF-A0A3A5WKR1-F1
#
_cell.length_a   1.000
_cell.length_b   1.000
_cell.length_c   1.000
_cell.angle_alpha   90.00
_cell.angle_beta   90.00
_cell.angle_gamma   90.00
#
_symmetry.space_group_name_H-M   'P 1'
#
loop_
_entity.id
_entity.type
_entity.pdbx_description
1 polymer ?
#
loop_
_entity_poly.entity_id
_entity_poly.type
_entity_poly.pdbx_seq_one_letter_code
_entity_poly.pdbx_strand_id
1 'polypeptide(L)'
;VDKHSTGGVGDKMSIILAPALGACGATVPMLAGRGLAHTGGTIDKLESIPGFDTGLSIEAMKQNPCFISRQTDEIAPADSILYAIRDVTATVPCIGLITASILSKKAAEGIHSLVLDVKYGRAAFMQHSEKARELAVSMVQVGTQLGINVTAQLTQMDHPLGNWLGNSHEIFESIQCLKGAGPKDTMELVYAQGRALGFNLEEVIDNGSALAEFREMIIRQGVENDVADQLIQDPWSVLPKGPQQYVLNAEQNGNIADIDALILGQVLCEAGAGRSQQGQEIDHGIGIQLHKKVSDYVEQGEPIMTLDADYGFDVHLLQRLKDAIKISDYQVKDGSRILETISIENCS
;
A
#
# COMPACT_ATOMS: atom_id res chain seq x y z
N VAL A 1 11.66 -2.59 14.00
CA VAL A 1 11.53 -1.42 13.09
C VAL A 1 10.20 -1.51 12.41
N ASP A 2 9.66 -0.41 11.90
CA ASP A 2 8.38 -0.46 11.20
C ASP A 2 8.23 0.65 10.14
N LYS A 3 7.22 0.49 9.28
CA LYS A 3 6.79 1.47 8.27
C LYS A 3 5.30 1.75 8.42
N HIS A 4 4.94 3.03 8.34
CA HIS A 4 3.53 3.44 8.24
C HIS A 4 3.29 4.31 7.01
N SER A 5 2.11 4.19 6.40
CA SER A 5 1.68 5.05 5.29
C SER A 5 0.40 5.76 5.66
N THR A 6 0.23 6.99 5.18
CA THR A 6 -1.04 7.72 5.28
C THR A 6 -2.12 7.19 4.33
N GLY A 7 -1.79 6.20 3.49
CA GLY A 7 -2.73 5.56 2.56
C GLY A 7 -2.64 6.11 1.14
N GLY A 8 -2.79 5.23 0.16
CA GLY A 8 -2.73 5.55 -1.27
C GLY A 8 -3.24 4.40 -2.14
N VAL A 9 -3.37 4.65 -3.43
CA VAL A 9 -3.88 3.68 -4.41
C VAL A 9 -2.73 2.86 -4.98
N GLY A 10 -2.77 1.54 -4.81
CA GLY A 10 -1.64 0.67 -5.13
C GLY A 10 -0.54 0.66 -4.07
N ASP A 11 -0.78 1.12 -2.84
CA ASP A 11 0.25 1.11 -1.79
C ASP A 11 0.41 -0.27 -1.15
N LYS A 12 1.27 -1.11 -1.74
CA LYS A 12 1.62 -2.46 -1.24
C LYS A 12 2.95 -2.54 -0.49
N MET A 13 3.56 -1.39 -0.17
CA MET A 13 4.94 -1.36 0.34
C MET A 13 5.12 -2.20 1.61
N SER A 14 4.15 -2.17 2.53
CA SER A 14 4.20 -2.93 3.78
C SER A 14 4.40 -4.44 3.58
N ILE A 15 3.76 -5.00 2.55
CA ILE A 15 3.78 -6.45 2.25
C ILE A 15 5.16 -6.88 1.71
N ILE A 16 5.88 -5.95 1.07
CA ILE A 16 7.24 -6.17 0.57
C ILE A 16 8.27 -5.88 1.66
N LEU A 17 8.11 -4.77 2.38
CA LEU A 17 9.07 -4.30 3.37
C LEU A 17 9.17 -5.21 4.58
N ALA A 18 8.05 -5.71 5.11
CA ALA A 18 8.08 -6.54 6.31
C ALA A 18 8.99 -7.77 6.14
N PRO A 19 8.79 -8.65 5.14
CA PRO A 19 9.67 -9.79 4.96
C PRO A 19 11.07 -9.42 4.47
N ALA A 20 11.26 -8.35 3.70
CA ALA A 20 12.60 -7.90 3.30
C ALA A 20 13.43 -7.44 4.51
N LEU A 21 12.84 -6.67 5.42
CA LEU A 21 13.47 -6.26 6.68
C LEU A 21 13.70 -7.47 7.60
N GLY A 22 12.74 -8.40 7.67
CA GLY A 22 12.87 -9.66 8.40
C GLY A 22 14.06 -10.49 7.91
N ALA A 23 14.24 -10.60 6.58
CA ALA A 23 15.37 -11.28 5.96
C ALA A 23 16.72 -10.62 6.27
N CYS A 24 16.73 -9.29 6.53
CA CYS A 24 17.91 -8.59 7.04
C CYS A 24 18.14 -8.78 8.56
N GLY A 25 17.33 -9.60 9.23
CA GLY A 25 17.42 -9.87 10.67
C GLY A 25 16.70 -8.87 11.56
N ALA A 26 15.85 -8.00 11.01
CA ALA A 26 15.08 -7.05 11.79
C ALA A 26 13.84 -7.70 12.41
N THR A 27 13.45 -7.26 13.61
CA THR A 27 12.12 -7.54 14.16
C THR A 27 11.11 -6.51 13.61
N VAL A 28 10.02 -7.00 13.01
CA VAL A 28 8.99 -6.19 12.34
C VAL A 28 7.59 -6.52 12.89
N PRO A 29 7.15 -5.83 13.97
CA PRO A 29 5.85 -6.04 14.59
C PRO A 29 4.77 -5.13 13.95
N MET A 30 4.54 -5.27 12.65
CA MET A 30 3.77 -4.28 11.90
C MET A 30 2.27 -4.40 12.20
N LEU A 31 1.69 -3.36 12.81
CA LEU A 31 0.24 -3.21 12.85
C LEU A 31 -0.25 -2.42 11.65
N ALA A 32 -1.20 -2.99 10.93
CA ALA A 32 -1.79 -2.40 9.75
C ALA A 32 -3.31 -2.24 9.86
N GLY A 33 -3.86 -1.37 9.00
CA GLY A 33 -5.28 -1.08 8.93
C GLY A 33 -5.95 -1.76 7.74
N ARG A 34 -7.29 -1.80 7.81
CA ARG A 34 -8.16 -2.02 6.65
C ARG A 34 -8.30 -0.74 5.84
N GLY A 35 -8.76 -0.88 4.60
CA GLY A 35 -8.99 0.24 3.70
C GLY A 35 -10.12 1.12 4.18
N LEU A 36 -10.02 2.41 3.87
CA LEU A 36 -11.08 3.38 4.08
C LEU A 36 -11.24 4.22 2.81
N ALA A 37 -12.49 4.38 2.36
CA ALA A 37 -12.84 5.07 1.14
C ALA A 37 -12.07 4.52 -0.08
N HIS A 38 -11.48 5.38 -0.91
CA HIS A 38 -10.78 4.99 -2.14
C HIS A 38 -9.39 4.37 -1.91
N THR A 39 -8.91 4.30 -0.67
CA THR A 39 -7.61 3.72 -0.34
C THR A 39 -7.77 2.28 0.15
N GLY A 40 -7.05 1.35 -0.49
CA GLY A 40 -7.03 -0.06 -0.07
C GLY A 40 -6.23 -0.26 1.23
N GLY A 41 -6.59 -1.27 2.03
CA GLY A 41 -5.90 -1.60 3.26
C GLY A 41 -4.92 -2.76 3.11
N THR A 42 -3.79 -2.72 3.84
CA THR A 42 -2.84 -3.84 3.85
C THR A 42 -3.48 -5.12 4.40
N ILE A 43 -4.34 -5.01 5.42
CA ILE A 43 -5.04 -6.16 5.99
C ILE A 43 -5.98 -6.81 4.98
N ASP A 44 -6.66 -6.00 4.16
CA ASP A 44 -7.59 -6.48 3.14
C ASP A 44 -6.87 -7.21 2.01
N LYS A 45 -5.68 -6.73 1.63
CA LYS A 45 -4.81 -7.41 0.68
C LYS A 45 -4.36 -8.77 1.24
N LEU A 46 -3.93 -8.83 2.49
CA LEU A 46 -3.46 -10.10 3.09
C LEU A 46 -4.58 -11.12 3.27
N GLU A 47 -5.83 -10.68 3.48
CA GLU A 47 -7.01 -11.56 3.55
C GLU A 47 -7.38 -12.20 2.20
N SER A 48 -6.76 -11.76 1.09
CA SER A 48 -6.86 -12.50 -0.17
C SER A 48 -6.07 -13.80 -0.16
N ILE A 49 -5.15 -13.99 0.79
CA ILE A 49 -4.37 -15.22 0.95
C ILE A 49 -5.18 -16.22 1.78
N PRO A 50 -5.56 -17.38 1.23
CA PRO A 50 -6.32 -18.39 1.97
C PRO A 50 -5.59 -18.84 3.24
N GLY A 51 -6.27 -18.74 4.38
CA GLY A 51 -5.75 -19.17 5.69
C GLY A 51 -4.90 -18.14 6.43
N PHE A 52 -4.65 -16.97 5.86
CA PHE A 52 -3.86 -15.94 6.55
C PHE A 52 -4.63 -15.33 7.73
N ASP A 53 -4.09 -15.50 8.93
CA ASP A 53 -4.60 -14.92 10.17
C ASP A 53 -4.10 -13.47 10.32
N THR A 54 -5.01 -12.52 10.11
CA THR A 54 -4.75 -11.10 10.32
C THR A 54 -4.91 -10.67 11.77
N GLY A 55 -5.44 -11.50 12.67
CA GLY A 55 -5.83 -11.13 14.04
C GLY A 55 -5.06 -11.86 15.13
N LEU A 56 -3.72 -11.74 15.13
CA LEU A 56 -2.86 -12.40 16.12
C LEU A 56 -3.19 -11.96 17.55
N SER A 57 -3.07 -12.90 18.50
CA SER A 57 -3.07 -12.56 19.93
C SER A 57 -1.76 -11.88 20.33
N ILE A 58 -1.76 -11.19 21.47
CA ILE A 58 -0.54 -10.56 22.00
C ILE A 58 0.57 -11.58 22.25
N GLU A 59 0.24 -12.80 22.68
CA GLU A 59 1.20 -13.89 22.86
C GLU A 59 1.83 -14.33 21.53
N ALA A 60 1.01 -14.48 20.49
CA ALA A 60 1.48 -14.83 19.15
C ALA A 60 2.37 -13.73 18.57
N MET A 61 1.99 -12.45 18.74
CA MET A 61 2.81 -11.30 18.34
C MET A 61 4.19 -11.31 19.01
N LYS A 62 4.27 -11.64 20.31
CA LYS A 62 5.55 -11.70 21.04
C LYS A 62 6.47 -12.83 20.58
N GLN A 63 5.91 -13.89 20.00
CA GLN A 63 6.66 -15.05 19.52
C GLN A 63 7.05 -14.95 18.05
N ASN A 64 6.45 -14.02 17.29
CA ASN A 64 6.69 -13.86 15.87
C ASN A 64 7.59 -12.63 15.61
N PRO A 65 8.83 -12.82 15.10
CA PRO A 65 9.74 -11.70 14.87
C PRO A 65 9.33 -10.83 13.67
N CYS A 66 8.51 -11.33 12.77
CA CYS A 66 8.04 -10.58 11.60
C CYS A 66 6.60 -10.99 11.29
N PHE A 67 5.68 -10.04 11.45
CA PHE A 67 4.25 -10.23 11.16
C PHE A 67 3.61 -8.93 10.66
N ILE A 68 2.47 -9.09 9.99
CA ILE A 68 1.53 -8.00 9.73
C ILE A 68 0.16 -8.39 10.28
N SER A 69 -0.34 -7.64 11.25
CA SER A 69 -1.60 -7.94 11.92
C SER A 69 -2.47 -6.69 12.08
N ARG A 70 -3.78 -6.88 12.16
CA ARG A 70 -4.72 -5.84 12.54
C ARG A 70 -4.49 -5.46 14.00
N GLN A 71 -4.95 -4.27 14.35
CA GLN A 71 -4.92 -3.80 15.73
C GLN A 71 -5.80 -4.70 16.62
N THR A 72 -5.35 -4.95 17.85
CA THR A 72 -6.14 -5.58 18.91
C THR A 72 -6.74 -4.52 19.82
N ASP A 73 -7.83 -4.83 20.51
CA ASP A 73 -8.47 -3.91 21.45
C ASP A 73 -7.56 -3.53 22.65
N GLU A 74 -6.46 -4.26 22.83
CA GLU A 74 -5.47 -4.02 23.88
C GLU A 74 -4.43 -2.96 23.48
N ILE A 75 -4.29 -2.63 22.18
CA ILE A 75 -3.29 -1.70 21.68
C ILE A 75 -3.91 -0.34 21.39
N ALA A 76 -3.49 0.68 22.14
CA ALA A 76 -3.98 2.05 22.04
C ALA A 76 -5.52 2.17 22.02
N PRO A 77 -6.26 1.60 23.00
CA PRO A 77 -7.73 1.55 23.00
C PRO A 77 -8.39 2.94 22.92
N ALA A 78 -7.76 3.96 23.51
CA ALA A 78 -8.25 5.34 23.43
C ALA A 78 -8.24 5.89 22.00
N ASP A 79 -7.27 5.51 21.18
CA ASP A 79 -7.21 5.92 19.78
C ASP A 79 -8.38 5.33 18.98
N SER A 80 -8.71 4.06 19.19
CA SER A 80 -9.87 3.41 18.52
C SER A 80 -11.18 4.18 18.78
N ILE A 81 -11.43 4.55 20.04
CA ILE A 81 -12.60 5.35 20.43
C ILE A 81 -12.58 6.74 19.77
N LEU A 82 -11.44 7.44 19.85
CA LEU A 82 -11.30 8.78 19.28
C LEU A 82 -11.42 8.76 17.75
N TYR A 83 -10.87 7.76 17.09
CA TYR A 83 -10.94 7.59 15.64
C TYR A 83 -12.40 7.40 15.19
N ALA A 84 -13.16 6.53 15.86
CA ALA A 84 -14.58 6.32 15.57
C ALA A 84 -15.41 7.61 15.71
N ILE A 85 -15.13 8.44 16.74
CA ILE A 85 -15.79 9.74 16.90
C ILE A 85 -15.40 10.69 15.77
N ARG A 86 -14.11 10.72 15.39
CA ARG A 86 -13.62 11.64 14.36
C ARG A 86 -14.24 11.38 12.99
N ASP A 87 -14.44 10.12 12.65
CA ASP A 87 -15.00 9.66 11.38
C ASP A 87 -16.42 10.21 11.16
N VAL A 88 -17.25 10.25 12.20
CA VAL A 88 -18.64 10.73 12.12
C VAL A 88 -18.83 12.21 12.48
N THR A 89 -17.76 12.91 12.88
CA THR A 89 -17.82 14.34 13.28
C THR A 89 -17.08 15.28 12.33
N ALA A 90 -16.61 14.78 11.19
CA ALA A 90 -15.79 15.54 10.24
C ALA A 90 -14.52 16.16 10.87
N THR A 91 -13.96 15.51 11.90
CA THR A 91 -12.73 15.96 12.59
C THR A 91 -11.52 15.08 12.27
N VAL A 92 -11.61 14.26 11.23
CA VAL A 92 -10.49 13.47 10.69
C VAL A 92 -9.32 14.37 10.23
N PRO A 93 -9.51 15.45 9.44
CA PRO A 93 -8.41 16.23 8.86
C PRO A 93 -7.79 17.23 9.85
N CYS A 94 -7.29 16.74 10.97
CA CYS A 94 -6.57 17.53 11.98
C CYS A 94 -5.19 16.91 12.22
N ILE A 95 -4.12 17.65 11.87
CA ILE A 95 -2.73 17.16 11.93
C ILE A 95 -2.36 16.63 13.31
N GLY A 96 -2.73 17.32 14.38
CA GLY A 96 -2.42 16.87 15.74
C GLY A 96 -3.09 15.55 16.09
N LEU A 97 -4.36 15.36 15.69
CA LEU A 97 -5.11 14.12 15.93
C LEU A 97 -4.61 12.97 15.05
N ILE A 98 -4.22 13.25 13.80
CA ILE A 98 -3.60 12.25 12.91
C ILE A 98 -2.25 11.81 13.47
N THR A 99 -1.42 12.77 13.87
CA THR A 99 -0.10 12.52 14.48
C THR A 99 -0.24 11.65 15.72
N ALA A 100 -1.11 12.05 16.65
CA ALA A 100 -1.35 11.31 17.88
C ALA A 100 -1.86 9.88 17.59
N SER A 101 -2.82 9.75 16.67
CA SER A 101 -3.42 8.47 16.30
C SER A 101 -2.38 7.50 15.72
N ILE A 102 -1.59 7.95 14.74
CA ILE A 102 -0.60 7.09 14.09
C ILE A 102 0.50 6.70 15.10
N LEU A 103 1.10 7.69 15.78
CA LEU A 103 2.25 7.45 16.64
C LEU A 103 1.90 6.70 17.92
N SER A 104 0.69 6.83 18.48
CA SER A 104 0.32 6.06 19.68
C SER A 104 0.37 4.56 19.45
N LYS A 105 -0.04 4.11 18.25
CA LYS A 105 0.02 2.70 17.85
C LYS A 105 1.46 2.25 17.63
N LYS A 106 2.24 3.05 16.89
CA LYS A 106 3.65 2.73 16.60
C LYS A 106 4.54 2.75 17.83
N ALA A 107 4.27 3.63 18.79
CA ALA A 107 4.95 3.61 20.09
C ALA A 107 4.58 2.36 20.91
N ALA A 108 3.33 1.90 20.86
CA ALA A 108 2.88 0.70 21.57
C ALA A 108 3.51 -0.60 21.03
N GLU A 109 3.94 -0.61 19.76
CA GLU A 109 4.70 -1.73 19.16
C GLU A 109 6.13 -1.85 19.73
N GLY A 110 6.65 -0.83 20.42
CA GLY A 110 8.00 -0.85 21.00
C GLY A 110 9.13 -0.74 19.97
N ILE A 111 8.88 -0.08 18.84
CA ILE A 111 9.85 0.05 17.74
C ILE A 111 10.95 1.07 18.03
N HIS A 112 12.18 0.77 17.60
CA HIS A 112 13.33 1.67 17.70
C HIS A 112 13.42 2.68 16.54
N SER A 113 12.92 2.30 15.37
CA SER A 113 12.98 3.12 14.16
C SER A 113 11.71 2.96 13.34
N LEU A 114 11.24 4.08 12.80
CA LEU A 114 10.01 4.21 12.04
C LEU A 114 10.25 5.03 10.78
N VAL A 115 9.84 4.50 9.63
CA VAL A 115 9.71 5.30 8.41
C VAL A 115 8.24 5.61 8.13
N LEU A 116 7.96 6.89 7.90
CA LEU A 116 6.63 7.40 7.60
C LEU A 116 6.56 7.74 6.11
N ASP A 117 5.62 7.13 5.41
CA ASP A 117 5.34 7.37 4.00
C ASP A 117 4.11 8.28 3.90
N VAL A 118 4.38 9.59 3.82
CA VAL A 118 3.34 10.62 3.83
C VAL A 118 2.98 10.93 2.38
N LYS A 119 1.86 10.37 1.95
CA LYS A 119 1.37 10.56 0.58
C LYS A 119 0.90 12.00 0.38
N TYR A 120 1.17 12.56 -0.79
CA TYR A 120 0.57 13.81 -1.23
C TYR A 120 0.06 13.75 -2.68
N GLY A 121 -0.91 14.60 -3.01
CA GLY A 121 -1.53 14.66 -4.35
C GLY A 121 -3.00 14.23 -4.35
N ARG A 122 -3.63 14.18 -5.52
CA ARG A 122 -5.09 14.04 -5.68
C ARG A 122 -5.69 12.84 -4.94
N ALA A 123 -5.02 11.69 -4.95
CA ALA A 123 -5.52 10.48 -4.29
C ALA A 123 -4.93 10.25 -2.89
N ALA A 124 -4.11 11.18 -2.38
CA ALA A 124 -3.62 11.13 -1.02
C ALA A 124 -4.63 11.75 -0.03
N PHE A 125 -4.45 11.42 1.24
CA PHE A 125 -5.11 12.14 2.32
C PHE A 125 -4.73 13.63 2.36
N MET A 126 -3.45 13.94 2.09
CA MET A 126 -2.94 15.32 2.00
C MET A 126 -2.81 15.76 0.54
N GLN A 127 -3.79 16.50 0.02
CA GLN A 127 -3.77 16.91 -1.39
C GLN A 127 -2.69 17.95 -1.72
N HIS A 128 -2.25 18.73 -0.73
CA HIS A 128 -1.24 19.77 -0.89
C HIS A 128 0.07 19.39 -0.22
N SER A 129 1.19 19.57 -0.92
CA SER A 129 2.52 19.21 -0.46
C SER A 129 2.92 19.91 0.84
N GLU A 130 2.48 21.15 1.04
CA GLU A 130 2.73 21.96 2.23
C GLU A 130 2.07 21.33 3.46
N LYS A 131 0.82 20.84 3.32
CA LYS A 131 0.11 20.15 4.41
C LYS A 131 0.67 18.76 4.68
N ALA A 132 1.11 18.06 3.63
CA ALA A 132 1.83 16.80 3.79
C ALA A 132 3.15 17.01 4.56
N ARG A 133 3.89 18.08 4.23
CA ARG A 133 5.11 18.48 4.94
C ARG A 133 4.84 18.86 6.39
N GLU A 134 3.81 19.66 6.67
CA GLU A 134 3.39 19.99 8.05
C GLU A 134 3.09 18.72 8.87
N LEU A 135 2.36 17.76 8.29
CA LEU A 135 2.08 16.48 8.94
C LEU A 135 3.35 15.66 9.18
N ALA A 136 4.23 15.57 8.18
CA ALA A 136 5.50 14.86 8.29
C ALA A 136 6.38 15.42 9.39
N VAL A 137 6.56 16.75 9.44
CA VAL A 137 7.32 17.44 10.50
C VAL A 137 6.72 17.17 11.88
N SER A 138 5.39 17.29 12.01
CA SER A 138 4.67 17.00 13.25
C SER A 138 4.93 15.57 13.74
N MET A 139 4.85 14.58 12.85
CA MET A 139 5.09 13.17 13.21
C MET A 139 6.56 12.88 13.52
N VAL A 140 7.51 13.47 12.81
CA VAL A 140 8.94 13.31 13.09
C VAL A 140 9.30 13.90 14.45
N GLN A 141 8.83 15.12 14.75
CA GLN A 141 9.10 15.79 16.04
C GLN A 141 8.50 15.01 17.21
N VAL A 142 7.21 14.65 17.14
CA VAL A 142 6.54 13.92 18.23
C VAL A 142 7.11 12.51 18.38
N GLY A 143 7.35 11.79 17.29
CA GLY A 143 7.91 10.44 17.34
C GLY A 143 9.33 10.42 17.93
N THR A 144 10.15 11.41 17.61
CA THR A 144 11.48 11.58 18.21
C THR A 144 11.40 11.87 19.70
N GLN A 145 10.44 12.70 20.15
CA GLN A 145 10.21 12.97 21.57
C GLN A 145 9.72 11.73 22.34
N LEU A 146 9.07 10.78 21.66
CA LEU A 146 8.70 9.47 22.21
C LEU A 146 9.87 8.46 22.22
N GLY A 147 11.06 8.85 21.77
CA GLY A 147 12.27 8.02 21.77
C GLY A 147 12.43 7.12 20.55
N ILE A 148 11.66 7.35 19.48
CA ILE A 148 11.72 6.58 18.24
C ILE A 148 12.56 7.35 17.20
N ASN A 149 13.48 6.69 16.50
CA ASN A 149 14.14 7.31 15.36
C ASN A 149 13.17 7.38 14.17
N VAL A 150 12.67 8.57 13.85
CA VAL A 150 11.64 8.76 12.82
C VAL A 150 12.19 9.49 11.60
N THR A 151 11.99 8.89 10.43
CA THR A 151 12.19 9.55 9.13
C THR A 151 10.86 9.57 8.38
N ALA A 152 10.48 10.70 7.81
CA ALA A 152 9.31 10.81 6.94
C ALA A 152 9.72 11.06 5.49
N GLN A 153 9.03 10.43 4.55
CA GLN A 153 9.20 10.63 3.12
C GLN A 153 7.89 11.14 2.54
N LEU A 154 7.93 12.30 1.88
CA LEU A 154 6.80 12.83 1.13
C LEU A 154 6.76 12.15 -0.23
N THR A 155 5.71 11.39 -0.52
CA THR A 155 5.62 10.63 -1.78
C THR A 155 4.37 10.93 -2.59
N GLN A 156 4.52 11.03 -3.91
CA GLN A 156 3.46 11.45 -4.82
C GLN A 156 2.41 10.34 -5.03
N MET A 157 1.13 10.74 -5.03
CA MET A 157 -0.04 9.86 -5.17
C MET A 157 -1.10 10.47 -6.11
N ASP A 158 -0.66 11.16 -7.16
CA ASP A 158 -1.55 11.56 -8.27
C ASP A 158 -1.83 10.39 -9.22
N HIS A 159 -0.84 9.51 -9.36
CA HIS A 159 -0.89 8.31 -10.21
C HIS A 159 -0.72 7.06 -9.35
N PRO A 160 -1.40 5.95 -9.67
CA PRO A 160 -1.34 4.73 -8.88
C PRO A 160 0.08 4.18 -8.79
N LEU A 161 0.39 3.56 -7.65
CA LEU A 161 1.69 2.96 -7.39
C LEU A 161 1.74 1.51 -7.89
N GLY A 162 2.78 1.19 -8.66
CA GLY A 162 2.92 -0.11 -9.31
C GLY A 162 1.87 -0.39 -10.38
N ASN A 163 1.86 -1.59 -10.95
CA ASN A 163 1.05 -1.94 -12.11
C ASN A 163 -0.24 -2.66 -11.73
N TRP A 164 -0.30 -3.26 -10.54
CA TRP A 164 -1.44 -4.06 -10.11
C TRP A 164 -2.16 -3.39 -8.94
N LEU A 165 -3.47 -3.19 -9.05
CA LEU A 165 -4.31 -2.49 -8.07
C LEU A 165 -5.47 -3.37 -7.65
N GLY A 166 -5.77 -3.43 -6.36
CA GLY A 166 -6.76 -4.33 -5.79
C GLY A 166 -6.20 -5.11 -4.60
N ASN A 167 -6.81 -6.22 -4.24
CA ASN A 167 -6.35 -7.04 -3.10
C ASN A 167 -5.41 -8.14 -3.57
N SER A 168 -5.93 -9.17 -4.24
CA SER A 168 -5.13 -10.24 -4.84
C SER A 168 -4.07 -9.73 -5.81
N HIS A 169 -4.43 -8.74 -6.64
CA HIS A 169 -3.55 -8.09 -7.61
C HIS A 169 -2.33 -7.47 -6.94
N GLU A 170 -2.50 -6.84 -5.77
CA GLU A 170 -1.39 -6.25 -5.03
C GLU A 170 -0.55 -7.29 -4.28
N ILE A 171 -1.12 -8.42 -3.85
CA ILE A 171 -0.34 -9.57 -3.36
C ILE A 171 0.52 -10.16 -4.48
N PHE A 172 -0.07 -10.37 -5.66
CA PHE A 172 0.66 -10.86 -6.83
C PHE A 172 1.87 -9.98 -7.14
N GLU A 173 1.68 -8.65 -7.22
CA GLU A 173 2.79 -7.74 -7.49
C GLU A 173 3.81 -7.66 -6.35
N SER A 174 3.37 -7.77 -5.10
CA SER A 174 4.28 -7.84 -3.95
C SER A 174 5.23 -9.04 -4.07
N ILE A 175 4.71 -10.19 -4.48
CA ILE A 175 5.52 -11.39 -4.75
C ILE A 175 6.48 -11.15 -5.93
N GLN A 176 6.06 -10.47 -7.00
CA GLN A 176 6.96 -10.10 -8.10
C GLN A 176 8.08 -9.16 -7.62
N CYS A 177 7.78 -8.21 -6.74
CA CYS A 177 8.77 -7.31 -6.14
C CYS A 177 9.78 -8.09 -5.29
N LEU A 178 9.32 -9.06 -4.49
CA LEU A 178 10.18 -9.94 -3.69
C LEU A 178 11.03 -10.89 -4.55
N LYS A 179 10.65 -11.12 -5.81
CA LYS A 179 11.45 -11.81 -6.83
C LYS A 179 12.42 -10.89 -7.59
N GLY A 180 12.49 -9.60 -7.25
CA GLY A 180 13.29 -8.61 -7.97
C GLY A 180 12.71 -8.15 -9.31
N ALA A 181 11.46 -8.52 -9.61
CA ALA A 181 10.76 -8.23 -10.87
C ALA A 181 9.64 -7.18 -10.71
N GLY A 182 9.72 -6.35 -9.66
CA GLY A 182 8.72 -5.33 -9.36
C GLY A 182 8.78 -4.10 -10.28
N PRO A 183 7.71 -3.28 -10.34
CA PRO A 183 7.73 -1.99 -11.02
C PRO A 183 8.76 -1.04 -10.44
N LYS A 184 9.37 -0.20 -11.28
CA LYS A 184 10.45 0.72 -10.88
C LYS A 184 10.01 1.71 -9.78
N ASP A 185 8.81 2.25 -9.86
CA ASP A 185 8.26 3.20 -8.89
C ASP A 185 8.03 2.54 -7.51
N THR A 186 7.51 1.31 -7.51
CA THR A 186 7.40 0.49 -6.30
C THR A 186 8.76 0.18 -5.69
N MET A 187 9.72 -0.32 -6.49
CA MET A 187 11.04 -0.72 -5.99
C MET A 187 11.86 0.47 -5.49
N GLU A 188 11.74 1.64 -6.14
CA GLU A 188 12.35 2.90 -5.66
C GLU A 188 11.95 3.19 -4.21
N LEU A 189 10.65 3.11 -3.91
CA LEU A 189 10.12 3.36 -2.57
C LEU A 189 10.56 2.27 -1.57
N VAL A 190 10.54 0.99 -1.96
CA VAL A 190 11.00 -0.11 -1.10
C VAL A 190 12.45 0.12 -0.67
N TYR A 191 13.36 0.40 -1.61
CA TYR A 191 14.77 0.62 -1.29
C TYR A 191 15.00 1.91 -0.52
N ALA A 192 14.28 2.99 -0.82
CA ALA A 192 14.39 4.23 -0.08
C ALA A 192 13.89 4.10 1.37
N GLN A 193 12.80 3.36 1.60
CA GLN A 193 12.24 3.13 2.92
C GLN A 193 13.11 2.15 3.74
N GLY A 194 13.65 1.11 3.09
CA GLY A 194 14.66 0.23 3.71
C GLY A 194 15.88 1.00 4.19
N ARG A 195 16.45 1.85 3.33
CA ARG A 195 17.61 2.69 3.69
C ARG A 195 17.30 3.68 4.81
N ALA A 196 16.11 4.28 4.82
CA ALA A 196 15.68 5.16 5.91
C ALA A 196 15.58 4.43 7.27
N LEU A 197 15.33 3.12 7.25
CA LEU A 197 15.36 2.26 8.43
C LEU A 197 16.76 1.70 8.75
N GLY A 198 17.78 1.98 7.93
CA GLY A 198 19.15 1.51 8.11
C GLY A 198 19.46 0.16 7.47
N PHE A 199 18.64 -0.31 6.53
CA PHE A 199 18.81 -1.60 5.85
C PHE A 199 19.06 -1.44 4.35
N ASN A 200 19.88 -2.33 3.78
CA ASN A 200 20.07 -2.49 2.35
C ASN A 200 19.25 -3.70 1.88
N LEU A 201 18.15 -3.47 1.17
CA LEU A 201 17.18 -4.53 0.86
C LEU A 201 17.47 -5.22 -0.47
N GLU A 202 18.27 -4.58 -1.32
CA GLU A 202 18.68 -5.06 -2.64
C GLU A 202 19.26 -6.47 -2.55
N GLU A 203 20.18 -6.71 -1.59
CA GLU A 203 20.84 -8.01 -1.43
C GLU A 203 19.86 -9.15 -1.10
N VAL A 204 18.95 -8.93 -0.14
CA VAL A 204 17.99 -9.97 0.30
C VAL A 204 16.87 -10.21 -0.71
N ILE A 205 16.58 -9.22 -1.55
CA ILE A 205 15.64 -9.37 -2.68
C ILE A 205 16.32 -10.15 -3.81
N ASP A 206 17.54 -9.75 -4.21
CA ASP A 206 18.27 -10.38 -5.32
C ASP A 206 18.61 -11.85 -5.04
N ASN A 207 18.93 -12.20 -3.80
CA ASN A 207 19.26 -13.57 -3.41
C ASN A 207 18.04 -14.43 -3.02
N GLY A 208 16.82 -13.86 -3.02
CA GLY A 208 15.57 -14.56 -2.72
C GLY A 208 15.26 -14.75 -1.23
N SER A 209 16.11 -14.27 -0.31
CA SER A 209 15.87 -14.38 1.13
C SER A 209 14.61 -13.63 1.57
N ALA A 210 14.30 -12.49 0.96
CA ALA A 210 13.07 -11.75 1.23
C ALA A 210 11.81 -12.53 0.85
N LEU A 211 11.84 -13.25 -0.30
CA LEU A 211 10.72 -14.10 -0.70
C LEU A 211 10.58 -15.32 0.23
N ALA A 212 11.70 -15.91 0.65
CA ALA A 212 11.70 -17.00 1.63
C ALA A 212 11.12 -16.54 2.97
N GLU A 213 11.51 -15.35 3.46
CA GLU A 213 10.95 -14.80 4.68
C GLU A 213 9.46 -14.47 4.54
N PHE A 214 8.99 -14.01 3.37
CA PHE A 214 7.56 -13.83 3.12
C PHE A 214 6.79 -15.15 3.25
N ARG A 215 7.31 -16.24 2.66
CA ARG A 215 6.75 -17.59 2.80
C ARG A 215 6.66 -18.00 4.28
N GLU A 216 7.75 -17.82 5.04
CA GLU A 216 7.76 -18.18 6.46
C GLU A 216 6.81 -17.29 7.28
N MET A 217 6.72 -15.99 6.97
CA MET A 217 5.82 -15.05 7.63
C MET A 217 4.36 -15.47 7.48
N ILE A 218 3.92 -15.80 6.25
CA ILE A 218 2.53 -16.20 6.03
C ILE A 218 2.21 -17.56 6.69
N ILE A 219 3.18 -18.49 6.75
CA ILE A 219 3.03 -19.77 7.46
C ILE A 219 2.91 -19.55 8.97
N ARG A 220 3.76 -18.68 9.55
CA ARG A 220 3.65 -18.29 10.98
C ARG A 220 2.33 -17.60 11.30
N GLN A 221 1.61 -17.12 10.28
CA GLN A 221 0.28 -16.54 10.37
C GLN A 221 -0.82 -17.47 9.83
N GLY A 222 -0.63 -18.79 9.88
CA GLY A 222 -1.71 -19.76 9.69
C GLY A 222 -1.93 -20.23 8.25
N VAL A 223 -1.18 -19.73 7.27
CA VAL A 223 -1.24 -20.27 5.90
C VAL A 223 -0.61 -21.66 5.87
N GLU A 224 -1.32 -22.64 5.34
CA GLU A 224 -0.81 -24.01 5.16
C GLU A 224 0.43 -24.04 4.25
N ASN A 225 1.38 -24.93 4.53
CA ASN A 225 2.67 -25.00 3.82
C ASN A 225 2.48 -25.16 2.30
N ASP A 226 1.59 -26.07 1.87
CA ASP A 226 1.33 -26.30 0.45
C ASP A 226 0.72 -25.06 -0.24
N VAL A 227 -0.11 -24.30 0.46
CA VAL A 227 -0.71 -23.05 -0.05
C VAL A 227 0.36 -21.97 -0.17
N ALA A 228 1.24 -21.84 0.82
CA ALA A 228 2.36 -20.90 0.78
C ALA A 228 3.33 -21.22 -0.38
N ASP A 229 3.64 -22.51 -0.59
CA ASP A 229 4.50 -22.97 -1.68
C ASP A 229 3.88 -22.70 -3.06
N GLN A 230 2.58 -22.97 -3.21
CA GLN A 230 1.85 -22.64 -4.44
C GLN A 230 1.81 -21.13 -4.68
N LEU A 231 1.51 -20.34 -3.65
CA LEU A 231 1.41 -18.89 -3.74
C LEU A 231 2.70 -18.25 -4.25
N ILE A 232 3.87 -18.67 -3.74
CA ILE A 232 5.14 -18.11 -4.19
C ILE A 232 5.54 -18.59 -5.60
N GLN A 233 5.08 -19.76 -6.05
CA GLN A 233 5.38 -20.32 -7.36
C GLN A 233 4.46 -19.74 -8.44
N ASP A 234 3.14 -19.90 -8.25
CA ASP A 234 2.07 -19.45 -9.14
C ASP A 234 0.95 -18.78 -8.31
N PRO A 235 1.06 -17.47 -8.02
CA PRO A 235 0.10 -16.82 -7.13
C PRO A 235 -1.35 -16.92 -7.60
N TRP A 236 -1.59 -16.96 -8.91
CA TRP A 236 -2.95 -17.04 -9.47
C TRP A 236 -3.59 -18.43 -9.33
N SER A 237 -2.83 -19.46 -8.95
CA SER A 237 -3.41 -20.75 -8.58
C SER A 237 -4.07 -20.75 -7.21
N VAL A 238 -3.77 -19.72 -6.39
CA VAL A 238 -4.22 -19.59 -5.00
C VAL A 238 -5.12 -18.37 -4.81
N LEU A 239 -4.75 -17.23 -5.40
CA LEU A 239 -5.40 -15.96 -5.17
C LEU A 239 -6.72 -15.85 -5.93
N PRO A 240 -7.78 -15.28 -5.31
CA PRO A 240 -9.00 -14.93 -6.02
C PRO A 240 -8.71 -13.98 -7.20
N LYS A 241 -9.36 -14.20 -8.34
CA LYS A 241 -9.27 -13.33 -9.51
C LYS A 241 -10.62 -13.27 -10.21
N GLY A 242 -11.05 -12.08 -10.60
CA GLY A 242 -12.29 -11.86 -11.34
C GLY A 242 -12.31 -12.71 -12.62
N PRO A 243 -13.42 -13.43 -12.90
CA PRO A 243 -13.48 -14.39 -14.01
C PRO A 243 -13.57 -13.73 -15.38
N GLN A 244 -13.96 -12.45 -15.46
CA GLN A 244 -14.12 -11.70 -16.70
C GLN A 244 -13.09 -10.56 -16.77
N GLN A 245 -12.47 -10.41 -17.94
CA GLN A 245 -11.54 -9.33 -18.22
C GLN A 245 -12.20 -8.26 -19.08
N TYR A 246 -12.05 -7.00 -18.66
CA TYR A 246 -12.49 -5.81 -19.37
C TYR A 246 -11.26 -4.99 -19.75
N VAL A 247 -10.90 -5.00 -21.04
CA VAL A 247 -9.71 -4.30 -21.54
C VAL A 247 -10.07 -2.89 -22.00
N LEU A 248 -9.37 -1.90 -21.45
CA LEU A 248 -9.47 -0.49 -21.85
C LEU A 248 -8.30 -0.16 -22.76
N ASN A 249 -8.61 0.15 -24.02
CA ASN A 249 -7.64 0.48 -25.05
C ASN A 249 -7.51 1.99 -25.23
N ALA A 250 -6.37 2.44 -25.73
CA ALA A 250 -6.13 3.83 -26.10
C ALA A 250 -7.10 4.30 -27.20
N GLU A 251 -7.76 5.44 -26.98
CA GLU A 251 -8.70 6.00 -27.97
C GLU A 251 -8.01 6.74 -29.12
N GLN A 252 -6.76 7.15 -28.90
CA GLN A 252 -5.92 7.87 -29.85
C GLN A 252 -4.43 7.57 -29.60
N ASN A 253 -3.59 7.88 -30.58
CA ASN A 253 -2.14 7.85 -30.41
C ASN A 253 -1.68 8.97 -29.47
N GLY A 254 -0.59 8.75 -28.74
CA GLY A 254 0.07 9.81 -27.98
C GLY A 254 0.79 9.29 -26.74
N ASN A 255 1.18 10.20 -25.86
CA ASN A 255 1.79 9.86 -24.57
C ASN A 255 0.72 9.91 -23.47
N ILE A 256 0.73 8.93 -22.57
CA ILE A 256 -0.13 8.97 -21.39
C ILE A 256 0.33 10.13 -20.50
N ALA A 257 -0.49 11.17 -20.44
CA ALA A 257 -0.24 12.36 -19.65
C ALA A 257 -0.73 12.21 -18.19
N ASP A 258 -1.76 11.39 -17.97
CA ASP A 258 -2.34 11.19 -16.65
C ASP A 258 -3.04 9.82 -16.58
N ILE A 259 -2.90 9.17 -15.42
CA ILE A 259 -3.76 8.08 -14.96
C ILE A 259 -4.19 8.49 -13.56
N ASP A 260 -5.46 8.87 -13.41
CA ASP A 260 -5.97 9.43 -12.16
C ASP A 260 -6.14 8.35 -11.09
N ALA A 261 -5.23 8.34 -10.11
CA ALA A 261 -5.25 7.37 -9.02
C ALA A 261 -6.56 7.41 -8.21
N LEU A 262 -7.15 8.59 -8.02
CA LEU A 262 -8.34 8.76 -7.19
C LEU A 262 -9.53 8.10 -7.86
N ILE A 263 -9.71 8.31 -9.17
CA ILE A 263 -10.80 7.69 -9.93
C ILE A 263 -10.65 6.17 -9.93
N LEU A 264 -9.43 5.65 -10.14
CA LEU A 264 -9.18 4.20 -10.09
C LEU A 264 -9.51 3.60 -8.72
N GLY A 265 -9.07 4.25 -7.64
CA GLY A 265 -9.37 3.80 -6.27
C GLY A 265 -10.87 3.86 -5.94
N GLN A 266 -11.58 4.91 -6.37
CA GLN A 266 -13.02 5.04 -6.19
C GLN A 266 -13.78 3.96 -6.96
N VAL A 267 -13.44 3.74 -8.23
CA VAL A 267 -14.09 2.70 -9.04
C VAL A 267 -13.86 1.32 -8.43
N LEU A 268 -12.64 0.99 -7.99
CA LEU A 268 -12.37 -0.28 -7.30
C LEU A 268 -13.19 -0.42 -6.02
N CYS A 269 -13.29 0.63 -5.22
CA CYS A 269 -14.11 0.61 -4.01
C CYS A 269 -15.61 0.41 -4.32
N GLU A 270 -16.14 1.14 -5.28
CA GLU A 270 -17.56 1.04 -5.69
C GLU A 270 -17.88 -0.29 -6.37
N ALA A 271 -16.89 -0.88 -7.04
CA ALA A 271 -16.97 -2.21 -7.63
C ALA A 271 -16.99 -3.34 -6.58
N GLY A 272 -16.63 -3.06 -5.32
CA GLY A 272 -16.60 -4.04 -4.24
C GLY A 272 -15.20 -4.53 -3.84
N ALA A 273 -14.13 -4.01 -4.45
CA ALA A 273 -12.75 -4.32 -4.04
C ALA A 273 -12.32 -3.59 -2.75
N GLY A 274 -13.15 -2.65 -2.26
CA GLY A 274 -12.89 -1.84 -1.08
C GLY A 274 -14.15 -1.64 -0.24
N ARG A 275 -13.99 -1.04 0.94
CA ARG A 275 -15.09 -0.80 1.88
C ARG A 275 -15.57 0.64 1.83
N SER A 276 -16.88 0.79 1.68
CA SER A 276 -17.58 2.05 1.93
C SER A 276 -17.99 2.21 3.41
N GLN A 277 -18.15 1.08 4.12
CA GLN A 277 -18.57 1.03 5.52
C GLN A 277 -17.83 -0.09 6.27
N GLN A 278 -17.65 0.09 7.58
CA GLN A 278 -17.01 -0.91 8.43
C GLN A 278 -17.82 -2.22 8.44
N GLY A 279 -17.14 -3.36 8.28
CA GLY A 279 -17.76 -4.68 8.28
C GLY A 279 -18.33 -5.14 6.93
N GLN A 280 -18.31 -4.29 5.89
CA GLN A 280 -18.68 -4.70 4.53
C GLN A 280 -17.74 -5.81 4.03
N GLU A 281 -18.30 -6.87 3.43
CA GLU A 281 -17.51 -7.85 2.69
C GLU A 281 -16.94 -7.23 1.40
N ILE A 282 -15.74 -7.67 1.01
CA ILE A 282 -15.09 -7.19 -0.21
C ILE A 282 -14.79 -8.37 -1.11
N ASP A 283 -14.77 -8.11 -2.42
CA ASP A 283 -14.30 -9.06 -3.41
C ASP A 283 -12.79 -8.85 -3.63
N HIS A 284 -12.00 -9.83 -3.20
CA HIS A 284 -10.56 -9.78 -3.37
C HIS A 284 -10.09 -9.99 -4.82
N GLY A 285 -10.95 -10.57 -5.67
CA GLY A 285 -10.67 -10.88 -7.07
C GLY A 285 -10.85 -9.71 -8.02
N ILE A 286 -11.56 -8.66 -7.61
CA ILE A 286 -11.68 -7.43 -8.41
C ILE A 286 -10.37 -6.64 -8.34
N GLY A 287 -9.82 -6.30 -9.50
CA GLY A 287 -8.58 -5.54 -9.58
C GLY A 287 -8.22 -5.08 -10.98
N ILE A 288 -7.26 -4.16 -11.06
CA ILE A 288 -6.80 -3.55 -12.30
C ILE A 288 -5.33 -3.92 -12.52
N GLN A 289 -5.00 -4.35 -13.73
CA GLN A 289 -3.65 -4.41 -14.27
C GLN A 289 -3.43 -3.23 -15.21
N LEU A 290 -2.42 -2.42 -14.93
CA LEU A 290 -1.91 -1.38 -15.83
C LEU A 290 -0.85 -1.99 -16.75
N HIS A 291 -1.06 -1.86 -18.06
CA HIS A 291 -0.09 -2.24 -19.09
C HIS A 291 0.83 -1.09 -19.47
N LYS A 292 0.39 0.14 -19.17
CA LYS A 292 1.08 1.38 -19.48
C LYS A 292 1.05 2.33 -18.29
N LYS A 293 2.10 3.14 -18.20
CA LYS A 293 2.34 4.14 -17.16
C LYS A 293 2.30 5.55 -17.74
N VAL A 294 2.25 6.53 -16.85
CA VAL A 294 2.41 7.94 -17.24
C VAL A 294 3.76 8.09 -17.94
N SER A 295 3.77 8.88 -19.02
CA SER A 295 4.88 9.09 -19.95
C SER A 295 5.12 7.97 -20.97
N ASP A 296 4.41 6.84 -20.89
CA ASP A 296 4.48 5.83 -21.95
C ASP A 296 3.75 6.30 -23.21
N TYR A 297 4.31 5.98 -24.36
CA TYR A 297 3.64 6.14 -25.65
C TYR A 297 2.67 4.98 -25.90
N VAL A 298 1.52 5.31 -26.48
CA VAL A 298 0.48 4.36 -26.90
C VAL A 298 0.00 4.62 -28.31
N GLU A 299 -0.29 3.55 -29.03
CA GLU A 299 -1.02 3.59 -30.31
C GLU A 299 -2.52 3.41 -30.08
N GLN A 300 -3.35 3.99 -30.95
CA GLN A 300 -4.79 3.80 -30.92
C GLN A 300 -5.14 2.31 -30.99
N GLY A 301 -5.97 1.86 -30.04
CA GLY A 301 -6.35 0.45 -29.91
C GLY A 301 -5.39 -0.38 -29.04
N GLU A 302 -4.25 0.15 -28.62
CA GLU A 302 -3.34 -0.53 -27.71
C GLU A 302 -3.92 -0.62 -26.27
N PRO A 303 -3.82 -1.77 -25.57
CA PRO A 303 -4.27 -1.90 -24.20
C PRO A 303 -3.51 -0.96 -23.23
N ILE A 304 -4.26 -0.19 -22.44
CA ILE A 304 -3.71 0.65 -21.36
C ILE A 304 -3.88 -0.03 -20.01
N MET A 305 -5.08 -0.57 -19.75
CA MET A 305 -5.36 -1.30 -18.52
C MET A 305 -6.38 -2.42 -18.75
N THR A 306 -6.31 -3.45 -17.93
CA THR A 306 -7.32 -4.53 -17.85
C THR A 306 -7.91 -4.55 -16.46
N LEU A 307 -9.23 -4.54 -16.37
CA LEU A 307 -9.97 -4.80 -15.15
C LEU A 307 -10.39 -6.28 -15.12
N ASP A 308 -10.02 -6.99 -14.07
CA ASP A 308 -10.59 -8.29 -13.72
C ASP A 308 -11.79 -8.06 -12.79
N ALA A 309 -12.96 -8.57 -13.15
CA ALA A 309 -14.18 -8.46 -12.34
C ALA A 309 -15.19 -9.56 -12.71
N ASP A 310 -16.36 -9.54 -12.07
CA ASP A 310 -17.47 -10.42 -12.40
C ASP A 310 -18.15 -10.08 -13.73
N TYR A 311 -18.91 -11.05 -14.24
CA TYR A 311 -19.74 -10.86 -15.43
C TYR A 311 -20.80 -9.77 -15.20
N GLY A 312 -21.02 -8.95 -16.24
CA GLY A 312 -22.03 -7.89 -16.18
C GLY A 312 -21.58 -6.64 -15.42
N PHE A 313 -20.27 -6.43 -15.28
CA PHE A 313 -19.69 -5.25 -14.65
C PHE A 313 -20.31 -3.93 -15.15
N ASP A 314 -20.49 -2.99 -14.22
CA ASP A 314 -21.18 -1.72 -14.49
C ASP A 314 -20.45 -0.90 -15.57
N VAL A 315 -21.17 -0.62 -16.67
CA VAL A 315 -20.67 0.17 -17.80
C VAL A 315 -20.32 1.60 -17.39
N HIS A 316 -21.01 2.18 -16.40
CA HIS A 316 -20.69 3.51 -15.89
C HIS A 316 -19.34 3.53 -15.17
N LEU A 317 -19.01 2.47 -14.42
CA LEU A 317 -17.70 2.32 -13.78
C LEU A 317 -16.58 2.13 -14.82
N LEU A 318 -16.83 1.35 -15.88
CA LEU A 318 -15.89 1.23 -17.00
C LEU A 318 -15.63 2.56 -17.69
N GLN A 319 -16.68 3.36 -17.90
CA GLN A 319 -16.52 4.67 -18.52
C GLN A 319 -15.68 5.60 -17.64
N ARG A 320 -15.89 5.59 -16.32
CA ARG A 320 -15.05 6.37 -15.38
C ARG A 320 -13.58 5.96 -15.43
N LEU A 321 -13.27 4.67 -15.57
CA LEU A 321 -11.90 4.21 -15.74
C LEU A 321 -11.27 4.72 -17.05
N LYS A 322 -12.05 4.81 -18.14
CA LYS A 322 -11.58 5.43 -19.38
C LYS A 322 -11.32 6.92 -19.19
N ASP A 323 -12.24 7.63 -18.54
CA ASP A 323 -12.14 9.07 -18.29
C ASP A 323 -10.97 9.42 -17.34
N ALA A 324 -10.48 8.44 -16.57
CA ALA A 324 -9.30 8.60 -15.72
C ALA A 324 -7.98 8.66 -16.50
N ILE A 325 -7.97 8.28 -17.79
CA ILE A 325 -6.80 8.25 -18.65
C ILE A 325 -6.78 9.53 -19.50
N LYS A 326 -5.65 10.25 -19.50
CA LYS A 326 -5.43 11.37 -20.43
C LYS A 326 -4.27 11.05 -21.34
N ILE A 327 -4.48 11.18 -22.64
CA ILE A 327 -3.45 11.03 -23.68
C ILE A 327 -3.18 12.41 -24.27
N SER A 328 -1.90 12.76 -24.44
CA SER A 328 -1.48 14.04 -24.99
C SER A 328 -0.34 13.88 -26.01
N ASP A 329 -0.20 14.85 -26.91
CA ASP A 329 0.88 14.89 -27.90
C ASP A 329 2.25 15.22 -27.28
N TYR A 330 2.28 15.72 -26.05
CA TYR A 330 3.51 16.14 -25.39
C TYR A 330 4.01 15.05 -24.43
N GLN A 331 5.34 14.91 -24.36
CA GLN A 331 5.94 14.02 -23.39
C GLN A 331 5.84 14.63 -21.99
N VAL A 332 5.20 13.91 -21.08
CA VAL A 332 5.24 14.22 -19.64
C VAL A 332 6.55 13.68 -19.08
N LYS A 333 7.17 14.41 -18.15
CA LYS A 333 8.36 13.92 -17.46
C LYS A 333 7.93 12.99 -16.34
N ASP A 334 8.41 11.77 -16.40
CA ASP A 334 8.40 10.86 -15.26
C ASP A 334 9.54 11.25 -14.29
N GLY A 335 9.28 11.09 -12.99
CA GLY A 335 10.18 11.54 -11.93
C GLY A 335 10.12 10.60 -10.73
N SER A 336 11.04 10.82 -9.78
CA SER A 336 11.02 10.09 -8.51
C SER A 336 9.68 10.27 -7.82
N ARG A 337 9.18 9.20 -7.19
CA ARG A 337 7.99 9.30 -6.33
C ARG A 337 8.26 10.08 -5.06
N ILE A 338 9.52 10.29 -4.68
CA ILE A 338 9.93 10.92 -3.42
C ILE A 338 10.22 12.40 -3.68
N LEU A 339 9.44 13.28 -3.07
CA LEU A 339 9.64 14.72 -3.14
C LEU A 339 10.69 15.20 -2.14
N GLU A 340 10.56 14.74 -0.89
CA GLU A 340 11.38 15.21 0.23
C GLU A 340 11.53 14.07 1.26
N THR A 341 12.71 13.99 1.88
CA THR A 341 12.94 13.15 3.07
C THR A 341 13.22 14.07 4.24
N ILE A 342 12.45 13.89 5.32
CA ILE A 342 12.44 14.74 6.50
C ILE A 342 12.87 13.89 7.69
N SER A 343 13.96 14.31 8.32
CA SER A 343 14.45 13.82 9.60
C SER A 343 14.34 14.93 10.64
N ILE A 344 14.68 14.63 11.90
CA ILE A 344 14.64 15.63 12.97
C ILE A 344 15.52 16.85 12.68
N GLU A 345 16.62 16.69 11.95
CA GLU A 345 17.53 17.77 11.56
C GLU A 345 16.85 18.79 10.64
N ASN A 346 15.86 18.34 9.85
CA ASN A 346 15.10 19.17 8.90
C ASN A 346 13.91 19.89 9.56
N CYS A 347 13.61 19.60 10.83
CA CYS A 347 12.43 20.10 11.54
C CYS A 347 12.72 21.40 12.35
N SER A 348 13.86 22.04 12.11
CA SER A 348 14.34 23.24 12.82
C SER A 348 13.75 24.55 12.29
#